data_AF-A0A452HTF8-F1
#
_entry.id   AF-A0A452HTF8-F1
#
_cell.length_a   1.000
_cell.length_b   1.000
_cell.length_c   1.000
_cell.angle_alpha   90.00
_cell.angle_beta   90.00
_cell.angle_gamma   90.00
#
_symmetry.space_group_name_H-M   'P 1'
#
loop_
_entity.id
_entity.type
_entity.pdbx_description
1 polymer ?
#
loop_
_entity_poly.entity_id
_entity_poly.type
_entity_poly.pdbx_seq_one_letter_code
_entity_poly.pdbx_strand_id
1 'polypeptide(L)'
;GGFSHWCLTIRNSEGCSSCGSTFHISGTCSQCLISDITFMCDKRCNKKRSCGRHKCNEICCVDKEHKCPLVCGRKLNCSLHRCEEPCHRGNCQTCWQTSFDELTCYCGESVIYPPVPCGTQPPECKNSCTRPHECDHPVYHTCHSEEKCPPCTYLTQKWCMGKHELRNNIPCHLTDISCGLRCNQMLKCGMHKCKRICHKGVCLIDEECKQPCTRLRLYCNHPCMAPCHPSLPCPTTSCNTKVDLQCECGRRKESMICSEASSTYQRIAAISIATKLTDLQLGDSVEISRLITKKEMKQTRLQCNEECFAFERNRRFAEALHIRDNSDPFNIRSSGSKYSDNLKEDARKDLKFVSDIEKEMRTLVEAVNKVVMCSSPLIIFVALHWTLSNLSTSFL
;
A
#
# COMPACT_ATOMS: atom_id res chain seq x y z
N GLY A 1 20.12 -22.58 -111.79
CA GLY A 1 18.68 -22.30 -111.58
C GLY A 1 18.24 -23.10 -110.39
N GLY A 2 17.76 -22.44 -109.34
CA GLY A 2 17.44 -23.08 -108.06
C GLY A 2 16.13 -23.87 -108.09
N PHE A 3 16.00 -24.81 -107.14
CA PHE A 3 14.76 -25.06 -106.42
C PHE A 3 15.13 -25.59 -105.03
N SER A 4 14.64 -24.87 -104.03
CA SER A 4 14.73 -25.11 -102.61
C SER A 4 13.90 -26.33 -102.17
N HIS A 5 14.49 -27.29 -101.48
CA HIS A 5 13.74 -28.26 -100.67
C HIS A 5 13.76 -27.81 -99.21
N TRP A 6 12.69 -27.11 -98.84
CA TRP A 6 12.32 -26.81 -97.45
C TRP A 6 12.09 -28.12 -96.70
N CYS A 7 12.93 -28.44 -95.71
CA CYS A 7 12.60 -29.47 -94.72
C CYS A 7 11.72 -28.80 -93.65
N LEU A 8 10.40 -28.95 -93.79
CA LEU A 8 9.41 -28.52 -92.81
C LEU A 8 9.75 -29.13 -91.44
N THR A 9 10.14 -28.31 -90.48
CA THR A 9 10.01 -28.65 -89.06
C THR A 9 8.51 -28.66 -88.77
N ILE A 10 7.86 -29.82 -88.84
CA ILE A 10 6.46 -29.95 -88.43
C ILE A 10 6.42 -29.76 -86.91
N ARG A 11 6.02 -28.56 -86.46
CA ARG A 11 5.62 -28.32 -85.07
C ARG A 11 4.23 -28.89 -84.86
N ASN A 12 4.12 -30.21 -84.77
CA ASN A 12 2.90 -30.81 -84.26
C ASN A 12 2.94 -30.70 -82.73
N SER A 13 2.12 -29.80 -82.19
CA SER A 13 1.76 -29.79 -80.79
C SER A 13 0.77 -30.93 -80.54
N GLU A 14 1.25 -32.17 -80.64
CA GLU A 14 0.44 -33.33 -80.27
C GLU A 14 0.37 -33.38 -78.75
N GLY A 15 -0.84 -33.17 -78.22
CA GLY A 15 -1.13 -33.34 -76.82
C GLY A 15 -0.97 -34.81 -76.45
N CYS A 16 -0.41 -35.08 -75.28
CA CYS A 16 -0.36 -36.44 -74.76
C CYS A 16 -1.77 -37.06 -74.81
N SER A 17 -1.91 -38.19 -75.51
CA SER A 17 -3.17 -38.90 -75.77
C SER A 17 -3.92 -39.29 -74.49
N SER A 18 -3.18 -39.28 -73.37
CA SER A 18 -3.57 -39.76 -72.06
C SER A 18 -3.94 -38.65 -71.07
N CYS A 19 -3.17 -37.55 -71.01
CA CYS A 19 -3.38 -36.48 -70.02
C CYS A 19 -3.66 -35.09 -70.61
N GLY A 20 -3.76 -34.97 -71.94
CA GLY A 20 -4.07 -33.72 -72.66
C GLY A 20 -3.00 -32.62 -72.52
N SER A 21 -1.85 -32.95 -71.92
CA SER A 21 -0.76 -32.00 -71.72
C SER A 21 0.03 -31.86 -73.02
N THR A 22 0.30 -30.63 -73.45
CA THR A 22 1.15 -30.36 -74.62
C THR A 22 2.61 -30.65 -74.30
N PHE A 23 3.28 -31.40 -75.17
CA PHE A 23 4.73 -31.63 -75.11
C PHE A 23 5.35 -31.31 -76.46
N HIS A 24 6.63 -30.93 -76.40
CA HIS A 24 7.45 -30.79 -77.59
C HIS A 24 8.18 -32.11 -77.82
N ILE A 25 7.80 -32.83 -78.87
CA ILE A 25 8.59 -33.95 -79.39
C ILE A 25 9.56 -33.35 -80.41
N SER A 26 10.86 -33.38 -80.14
CA SER A 26 11.88 -33.11 -81.15
C SER A 26 12.39 -34.45 -81.67
N GLY A 27 11.83 -34.92 -82.79
CA GLY A 27 12.25 -36.14 -83.48
C GLY A 27 12.29 -35.94 -84.99
N THR A 28 13.27 -36.55 -85.66
CA THR A 28 13.38 -36.57 -87.12
C THR A 28 12.36 -37.53 -87.73
N CYS A 29 11.81 -37.15 -88.89
CA CYS A 29 10.72 -37.80 -89.62
C CYS A 29 11.08 -39.18 -90.23
N SER A 30 11.39 -40.18 -89.40
CA SER A 30 11.62 -41.55 -89.89
C SER A 30 10.96 -42.67 -89.08
N GLN A 31 10.09 -42.35 -88.11
CA GLN A 31 9.44 -43.38 -87.25
C GLN A 31 7.91 -43.24 -87.11
N CYS A 32 7.21 -42.62 -88.07
CA CYS A 32 5.74 -42.49 -88.05
C CYS A 32 4.97 -43.66 -88.69
N LEU A 33 5.49 -44.90 -88.63
CA LEU A 33 4.81 -46.08 -89.18
C LEU A 33 4.83 -47.25 -88.19
N ILE A 34 4.29 -47.04 -86.99
CA ILE A 34 3.77 -48.12 -86.14
C ILE A 34 2.47 -47.61 -85.50
N SER A 35 1.34 -48.11 -86.00
CA SER A 35 0.02 -47.96 -85.42
C SER A 35 -0.07 -48.81 -84.15
N ASP A 36 0.43 -48.25 -83.04
CA ASP A 36 0.01 -48.45 -81.63
C ASP A 36 1.07 -47.91 -80.65
N ILE A 37 1.66 -46.75 -80.95
CA ILE A 37 2.52 -46.04 -79.99
C ILE A 37 1.62 -45.15 -79.13
N THR A 38 1.28 -45.63 -77.92
CA THR A 38 0.64 -44.79 -76.92
C THR A 38 1.67 -43.75 -76.44
N PHE A 39 1.55 -42.51 -76.88
CA PHE A 39 2.46 -41.43 -76.48
C PHE A 39 2.19 -41.00 -75.03
N MET A 40 2.89 -41.65 -74.10
CA MET A 40 2.96 -41.21 -72.71
C MET A 40 3.97 -40.08 -72.56
N CYS A 41 3.71 -39.21 -71.60
CA CYS A 41 4.49 -38.00 -71.42
C CYS A 41 5.30 -37.99 -70.12
N ASP A 42 6.45 -37.34 -70.10
CA ASP A 42 7.30 -37.36 -68.90
C ASP A 42 6.83 -36.41 -67.77
N LYS A 43 5.67 -35.73 -67.91
CA LYS A 43 5.14 -34.85 -66.84
C LYS A 43 4.47 -35.67 -65.75
N ARG A 44 4.80 -35.31 -64.52
CA ARG A 44 4.16 -35.81 -63.31
C ARG A 44 2.79 -35.17 -63.13
N CYS A 45 1.79 -35.98 -62.78
CA CYS A 45 0.44 -35.50 -62.54
C CYS A 45 0.35 -34.69 -61.22
N ASN A 46 -0.12 -33.44 -61.31
CA ASN A 46 -0.27 -32.54 -60.17
C ASN A 46 -1.67 -32.57 -59.51
N LYS A 47 -2.60 -33.40 -60.02
CA LYS A 47 -3.95 -33.52 -59.45
C LYS A 47 -3.89 -34.07 -58.02
N LYS A 48 -4.72 -33.52 -57.13
CA LYS A 48 -4.85 -34.02 -55.76
C LYS A 48 -5.56 -35.38 -55.77
N ARG A 49 -5.03 -36.33 -55.00
CA ARG A 49 -5.66 -37.63 -54.75
C ARG A 49 -6.99 -37.47 -54.02
N SER A 50 -7.82 -38.50 -54.05
CA SER A 50 -9.15 -38.55 -53.43
C SER A 50 -9.10 -38.29 -51.92
N CYS A 51 -7.96 -38.46 -51.25
CA CYS A 51 -7.78 -38.06 -49.84
C CYS A 51 -7.70 -36.55 -49.58
N GLY A 52 -7.51 -35.71 -50.61
CA GLY A 52 -7.39 -34.25 -50.49
C GLY A 52 -6.06 -33.73 -49.94
N ARG A 53 -5.20 -34.59 -49.36
CA ARG A 53 -3.88 -34.22 -48.81
C ARG A 53 -2.71 -34.51 -49.75
N HIS A 54 -2.74 -35.62 -50.48
CA HIS A 54 -1.61 -36.10 -51.31
C HIS A 54 -1.82 -35.77 -52.79
N LYS A 55 -0.73 -35.54 -53.53
CA LYS A 55 -0.74 -35.35 -55.00
C LYS A 55 -0.45 -36.69 -55.69
N CYS A 56 -0.91 -36.86 -56.93
CA CYS A 56 -0.72 -38.09 -57.71
C CYS A 56 0.77 -38.40 -57.96
N ASN A 57 1.51 -37.44 -58.52
CA ASN A 57 2.92 -37.52 -58.87
C ASN A 57 3.34 -38.67 -59.82
N GLU A 58 2.41 -39.49 -60.30
CA GLU A 58 2.67 -40.51 -61.33
C GLU A 58 2.95 -39.85 -62.68
N ILE A 59 3.86 -40.47 -63.44
CA ILE A 59 4.24 -40.02 -64.77
C ILE A 59 3.09 -40.35 -65.71
N CYS A 60 2.53 -39.34 -66.39
CA CYS A 60 1.44 -39.51 -67.35
C CYS A 60 0.18 -40.23 -66.82
N CYS A 61 -0.36 -39.80 -65.68
CA CYS A 61 -1.59 -40.40 -65.10
C CYS A 61 -2.85 -40.18 -65.99
N VAL A 62 -3.52 -41.27 -66.38
CA VAL A 62 -4.78 -41.31 -67.16
C VAL A 62 -6.04 -41.39 -66.30
N ASP A 63 -5.89 -41.69 -65.02
CA ASP A 63 -7.01 -42.03 -64.16
C ASP A 63 -7.90 -40.81 -63.88
N LYS A 64 -9.22 -41.00 -64.07
CA LYS A 64 -10.22 -40.00 -63.66
C LYS A 64 -10.32 -39.90 -62.13
N GLU A 65 -10.10 -41.01 -61.43
CA GLU A 65 -10.15 -41.09 -59.97
C GLU A 65 -8.78 -41.44 -59.38
N HIS A 66 -8.20 -40.50 -58.62
CA HIS A 66 -6.86 -40.65 -58.06
C HIS A 66 -6.91 -41.21 -56.64
N LYS A 67 -7.08 -42.52 -56.47
CA LYS A 67 -7.12 -43.15 -55.13
C LYS A 67 -5.78 -43.00 -54.41
N CYS A 68 -5.83 -42.81 -53.09
CA CYS A 68 -4.62 -42.67 -52.29
C CYS A 68 -4.26 -44.02 -51.63
N PRO A 69 -3.15 -44.67 -52.02
CA PRO A 69 -2.72 -45.94 -51.42
C PRO A 69 -2.05 -45.77 -50.05
N LEU A 70 -1.85 -44.53 -49.59
CA LEU A 70 -1.23 -44.27 -48.30
C LEU A 70 -2.24 -44.52 -47.17
N VAL A 71 -1.78 -45.09 -46.07
CA VAL A 71 -2.53 -45.14 -44.81
C VAL A 71 -2.64 -43.76 -44.19
N CYS A 72 -3.76 -43.46 -43.53
CA CYS A 72 -4.02 -42.13 -42.96
C CYS A 72 -3.01 -41.73 -41.87
N GLY A 73 -2.71 -42.65 -40.94
CA GLY A 73 -1.68 -42.50 -39.91
C GLY A 73 -1.92 -41.41 -38.86
N ARG A 74 -3.08 -40.72 -38.90
CA ARG A 74 -3.46 -39.70 -37.90
C ARG A 74 -3.79 -40.36 -36.56
N LYS A 75 -3.47 -39.70 -35.45
CA LYS A 75 -3.87 -40.17 -34.11
C LYS A 75 -5.40 -40.13 -34.00
N LEU A 76 -5.98 -41.22 -33.52
CA LEU A 76 -7.42 -41.34 -33.24
C LEU A 76 -7.80 -40.55 -31.98
N ASN A 77 -9.10 -40.44 -31.70
CA ASN A 77 -9.64 -39.79 -30.50
C ASN A 77 -9.06 -40.34 -29.18
N CYS A 78 -8.74 -41.63 -29.14
CA CYS A 78 -8.09 -42.27 -27.99
C CYS A 78 -6.64 -41.81 -27.74
N SER A 79 -6.04 -41.01 -28.64
CA SER A 79 -4.67 -40.47 -28.59
C SER A 79 -3.49 -41.46 -28.57
N LEU A 80 -3.77 -42.73 -28.27
CA LEU A 80 -2.81 -43.85 -28.22
C LEU A 80 -2.68 -44.55 -29.59
N HIS A 81 -3.79 -44.78 -30.29
CA HIS A 81 -3.80 -45.49 -31.58
C HIS A 81 -3.79 -44.55 -32.79
N ARG A 82 -3.26 -45.06 -33.91
CA ARG A 82 -3.22 -44.37 -35.20
C ARG A 82 -4.22 -44.99 -36.17
N CYS A 83 -4.75 -44.18 -37.07
CA CYS A 83 -5.68 -44.63 -38.12
C CYS A 83 -4.95 -45.49 -39.16
N GLU A 84 -5.33 -46.77 -39.25
CA GLU A 84 -4.83 -47.74 -40.22
C GLU A 84 -5.64 -47.78 -41.53
N GLU A 85 -6.76 -47.05 -41.59
CA GLU A 85 -7.57 -46.96 -42.79
C GLU A 85 -6.81 -46.26 -43.94
N PRO A 86 -7.13 -46.62 -45.20
CA PRO A 86 -6.68 -45.87 -46.37
C PRO A 86 -6.97 -44.37 -46.21
N CYS A 87 -6.09 -43.53 -46.76
CA CYS A 87 -6.20 -42.09 -46.57
C CYS A 87 -7.56 -41.57 -47.07
N HIS A 88 -8.39 -41.16 -46.12
CA HIS A 88 -9.77 -40.76 -46.33
C HIS A 88 -9.92 -39.23 -46.18
N ARG A 89 -11.09 -38.70 -46.54
CA ARG A 89 -11.47 -37.31 -46.26
C ARG A 89 -12.18 -37.23 -44.90
N GLY A 90 -12.03 -36.11 -44.20
CA GLY A 90 -12.69 -35.86 -42.91
C GLY A 90 -11.91 -36.33 -41.68
N ASN A 91 -12.60 -36.36 -40.54
CA ASN A 91 -12.10 -36.88 -39.27
C ASN A 91 -11.99 -38.41 -39.33
N CYS A 92 -10.99 -38.97 -38.65
CA CYS A 92 -10.87 -40.42 -38.53
C CYS A 92 -12.02 -40.97 -37.68
N GLN A 93 -12.41 -42.22 -37.94
CA GLN A 93 -13.37 -42.95 -37.12
C GLN A 93 -12.88 -43.08 -35.67
N THR A 94 -13.78 -43.42 -34.74
CA THR A 94 -13.40 -43.73 -33.37
C THR A 94 -12.48 -44.95 -33.32
N CYS A 95 -11.68 -45.06 -32.26
CA CYS A 95 -10.87 -46.26 -32.07
C CYS A 95 -11.76 -47.49 -31.92
N TRP A 96 -11.52 -48.51 -32.76
CA TRP A 96 -12.21 -49.80 -32.71
C TRP A 96 -11.56 -50.79 -31.74
N GLN A 97 -10.37 -50.44 -31.22
CA GLN A 97 -9.69 -51.27 -30.24
C GLN A 97 -10.49 -51.30 -28.94
N THR A 98 -10.63 -52.49 -28.40
CA THR A 98 -11.36 -52.77 -27.16
C THR A 98 -10.45 -53.61 -26.29
N SER A 99 -10.34 -53.29 -25.00
CA SER A 99 -9.64 -54.15 -24.05
C SER A 99 -10.57 -55.25 -23.54
N PHE A 100 -9.99 -56.45 -23.40
CA PHE A 100 -10.64 -57.60 -22.76
C PHE A 100 -10.28 -57.72 -21.28
N ASP A 101 -9.59 -56.71 -20.76
CA ASP A 101 -9.24 -56.58 -19.34
C ASP A 101 -10.27 -55.69 -18.64
N GLU A 102 -10.54 -56.00 -17.38
CA GLU A 102 -11.38 -55.20 -16.49
C GLU A 102 -10.74 -53.83 -16.24
N LEU A 103 -11.53 -52.76 -16.41
CA LEU A 103 -11.08 -51.40 -16.13
C LEU A 103 -11.55 -51.00 -14.73
N THR A 104 -10.61 -50.89 -13.80
CA THR A 104 -10.89 -50.62 -12.38
C THR A 104 -10.55 -49.18 -11.96
N CYS A 105 -11.17 -48.68 -10.88
CA CYS A 105 -10.67 -47.50 -10.19
C CYS A 105 -9.25 -47.76 -9.68
N TYR A 106 -8.52 -46.70 -9.33
CA TYR A 106 -7.21 -46.84 -8.67
C TYR A 106 -7.27 -47.72 -7.41
N CYS A 107 -8.41 -47.69 -6.71
CA CYS A 107 -8.69 -48.48 -5.52
C CYS A 107 -9.05 -49.96 -5.76
N GLY A 108 -9.34 -50.38 -7.00
CA GLY A 108 -9.86 -51.72 -7.31
C GLY A 108 -11.36 -51.96 -7.05
N GLU A 109 -12.05 -51.11 -6.27
CA GLU A 109 -13.46 -51.35 -5.89
C GLU A 109 -14.46 -51.19 -7.04
N SER A 110 -14.41 -50.06 -7.77
CA SER A 110 -15.29 -49.83 -8.91
C SER A 110 -14.69 -50.47 -10.15
N VAL A 111 -15.45 -51.31 -10.84
CA VAL A 111 -14.99 -52.09 -12.00
C VAL A 111 -15.94 -51.93 -13.19
N ILE A 112 -15.38 -51.70 -14.37
CA ILE A 112 -16.06 -51.82 -15.66
C ILE A 112 -15.60 -53.11 -16.31
N TYR A 113 -16.53 -54.03 -16.55
CA TYR A 113 -16.23 -55.33 -17.14
C TYR A 113 -16.07 -55.24 -18.67
N PRO A 114 -15.24 -56.11 -19.28
CA PRO A 114 -15.09 -56.21 -20.73
C PRO A 114 -16.41 -56.49 -21.46
N PRO A 115 -16.57 -56.03 -22.72
CA PRO A 115 -15.61 -55.30 -23.57
C PRO A 115 -15.53 -53.80 -23.26
N VAL A 116 -14.33 -53.27 -22.98
CA VAL A 116 -14.12 -51.83 -22.69
C VAL A 116 -13.54 -51.10 -23.91
N PRO A 117 -14.25 -50.12 -24.50
CA PRO A 117 -13.74 -49.35 -25.64
C PRO A 117 -12.47 -48.56 -25.29
N CYS A 118 -11.52 -48.49 -26.22
CA CYS A 118 -10.30 -47.71 -26.02
C CYS A 118 -10.61 -46.21 -25.79
N GLY A 119 -10.04 -45.66 -24.72
CA GLY A 119 -10.27 -44.27 -24.29
C GLY A 119 -11.38 -44.12 -23.25
N THR A 120 -11.99 -45.21 -22.78
CA THR A 120 -12.90 -45.19 -21.64
C THR A 120 -12.13 -44.77 -20.38
N GLN A 121 -12.68 -43.81 -19.64
CA GLN A 121 -12.11 -43.37 -18.36
C GLN A 121 -12.47 -44.37 -17.25
N PRO A 122 -11.61 -44.53 -16.23
CA PRO A 122 -11.92 -45.36 -15.07
C PRO A 122 -13.25 -44.95 -14.40
N PRO A 123 -13.99 -45.91 -13.82
CA PRO A 123 -15.29 -45.63 -13.18
C PRO A 123 -15.12 -44.75 -11.94
N GLU A 124 -16.13 -43.91 -11.68
CA GLU A 124 -16.20 -43.12 -10.45
C GLU A 124 -16.33 -44.03 -9.23
N CYS A 125 -15.57 -43.74 -8.18
CA CYS A 125 -15.60 -44.50 -6.93
C CYS A 125 -15.88 -43.58 -5.74
N LYS A 126 -16.82 -44.02 -4.88
CA LYS A 126 -17.27 -43.29 -3.69
C LYS A 126 -16.49 -43.62 -2.42
N ASN A 127 -15.60 -44.63 -2.47
CA ASN A 127 -14.76 -44.98 -1.32
C ASN A 127 -13.68 -43.91 -1.11
N SER A 128 -13.19 -43.82 0.14
CA SER A 128 -12.07 -42.96 0.49
C SER A 128 -10.82 -43.35 -0.29
N CYS A 129 -10.03 -42.36 -0.69
CA CYS A 129 -8.79 -42.61 -1.42
C CYS A 129 -7.79 -43.44 -0.58
N THR A 130 -7.28 -44.53 -1.15
CA THR A 130 -6.32 -45.47 -0.52
C THR A 130 -4.85 -45.15 -0.81
N ARG A 131 -4.56 -44.05 -1.51
CA ARG A 131 -3.18 -43.63 -1.82
C ARG A 131 -2.38 -43.30 -0.54
N PRO A 132 -1.04 -43.32 -0.56
CA PRO A 132 -0.24 -42.85 0.57
C PRO A 132 -0.35 -41.32 0.70
N HIS A 133 -0.61 -40.85 1.93
CA HIS A 133 -0.74 -39.43 2.25
C HIS A 133 0.32 -39.05 3.28
N GLU A 134 0.91 -37.87 3.15
CA GLU A 134 1.92 -37.35 4.09
C GLU A 134 1.29 -36.77 5.37
N CYS A 135 -0.02 -36.90 5.57
CA CYS A 135 -0.75 -36.25 6.64
C CYS A 135 -1.35 -37.26 7.63
N ASP A 136 -1.18 -36.98 8.93
CA ASP A 136 -1.55 -37.89 10.03
C ASP A 136 -3.03 -37.77 10.45
N HIS A 137 -3.94 -37.73 9.48
CA HIS A 137 -5.38 -37.62 9.77
C HIS A 137 -6.24 -38.32 8.71
N PRO A 138 -7.50 -38.65 9.03
CA PRO A 138 -8.38 -39.35 8.11
C PRO A 138 -8.48 -38.64 6.75
N VAL A 139 -8.57 -39.44 5.68
CA VAL A 139 -8.71 -38.94 4.31
C VAL A 139 -10.18 -38.62 4.05
N TYR A 140 -10.47 -37.36 3.72
CA TYR A 140 -11.84 -36.87 3.49
C TYR A 140 -12.23 -36.72 2.01
N HIS A 141 -11.42 -37.25 1.07
CA HIS A 141 -11.74 -37.23 -0.36
C HIS A 141 -11.94 -38.65 -0.90
N THR A 142 -12.77 -38.74 -1.95
CA THR A 142 -13.08 -39.99 -2.63
C THR A 142 -11.97 -40.41 -3.58
N CYS A 143 -11.96 -41.67 -4.00
CA CYS A 143 -11.06 -42.13 -5.03
C CYS A 143 -11.24 -41.32 -6.33
N HIS A 144 -10.12 -40.99 -6.96
CA HIS A 144 -10.04 -40.17 -8.16
C HIS A 144 -9.05 -40.79 -9.16
N SER A 145 -9.23 -40.47 -10.43
CA SER A 145 -8.38 -40.98 -11.52
C SER A 145 -7.09 -40.18 -11.70
N GLU A 146 -7.06 -38.92 -11.25
CA GLU A 146 -5.89 -38.02 -11.36
C GLU A 146 -4.70 -38.55 -10.57
N GLU A 147 -3.45 -38.27 -10.97
CA GLU A 147 -2.24 -38.74 -10.27
C GLU A 147 -2.01 -38.07 -8.92
N LYS A 148 -2.43 -36.80 -8.77
CA LYS A 148 -2.27 -36.04 -7.54
C LYS A 148 -3.57 -36.02 -6.77
N CYS A 149 -3.49 -36.29 -5.48
CA CYS A 149 -4.65 -36.14 -4.60
C CYS A 149 -5.05 -34.66 -4.47
N PRO A 150 -6.36 -34.36 -4.34
CA PRO A 150 -6.83 -33.01 -4.05
C PRO A 150 -6.23 -32.50 -2.73
N PRO A 151 -6.02 -31.18 -2.59
CA PRO A 151 -5.40 -30.59 -1.40
C PRO A 151 -6.24 -30.87 -0.15
N CYS A 152 -5.58 -31.32 0.92
CA CYS A 152 -6.29 -31.68 2.13
C CYS A 152 -6.83 -30.45 2.88
N THR A 153 -8.15 -30.40 3.07
CA THR A 153 -8.87 -29.34 3.79
C THR A 153 -9.07 -29.63 5.28
N TYR A 154 -8.57 -30.77 5.77
CA TYR A 154 -8.69 -31.14 7.17
C TYR A 154 -8.05 -30.07 8.07
N LEU A 155 -8.77 -29.70 9.13
CA LEU A 155 -8.37 -28.62 10.02
C LEU A 155 -7.38 -29.14 11.07
N THR A 156 -6.18 -28.57 11.07
CA THR A 156 -5.07 -28.93 11.95
C THR A 156 -4.60 -27.73 12.77
N GLN A 157 -3.79 -27.99 13.78
CA GLN A 157 -3.10 -26.96 14.54
C GLN A 157 -1.69 -26.77 13.98
N LYS A 158 -1.34 -25.53 13.61
CA LYS A 158 -0.04 -25.22 13.00
C LYS A 158 0.57 -23.96 13.57
N TRP A 159 1.89 -23.96 13.67
CA TRP A 159 2.65 -22.77 14.03
C TRP A 159 2.68 -21.79 12.88
N CYS A 160 2.59 -20.49 13.18
CA CYS A 160 2.82 -19.48 12.16
C CYS A 160 4.27 -19.54 11.64
N MET A 161 4.50 -18.95 10.47
CA MET A 161 5.80 -18.95 9.78
C MET A 161 6.96 -18.43 10.63
N GLY A 162 6.67 -17.47 11.52
CA GLY A 162 7.65 -16.91 12.46
C GLY A 162 7.65 -17.56 13.85
N LYS A 163 6.90 -18.65 14.05
CA LYS A 163 6.73 -19.36 15.34
C LYS A 163 6.29 -18.47 16.51
N HIS A 164 5.51 -17.42 16.24
CA HIS A 164 4.98 -16.52 17.27
C HIS A 164 3.80 -17.11 18.05
N GLU A 165 2.92 -17.85 17.37
CA GLU A 165 1.67 -18.36 17.93
C GLU A 165 1.26 -19.65 17.21
N LEU A 166 0.67 -20.59 17.97
CA LEU A 166 0.03 -21.79 17.45
C LEU A 166 -1.43 -21.48 17.06
N ARG A 167 -1.77 -21.65 15.79
CA ARG A 167 -3.10 -21.39 15.25
C ARG A 167 -3.87 -22.69 15.07
N ASN A 168 -5.13 -22.67 15.51
CA ASN A 168 -6.09 -23.76 15.30
C ASN A 168 -6.89 -23.52 14.02
N ASN A 169 -7.57 -24.55 13.53
CA ASN A 169 -8.44 -24.49 12.34
C ASN A 169 -7.70 -24.11 11.06
N ILE A 170 -6.47 -24.61 10.89
CA ILE A 170 -5.66 -24.38 9.69
C ILE A 170 -5.76 -25.60 8.78
N PRO A 171 -6.24 -25.45 7.54
CA PRO A 171 -6.25 -26.52 6.55
C PRO A 171 -4.87 -27.18 6.41
N CYS A 172 -4.82 -28.51 6.39
CA CYS A 172 -3.56 -29.27 6.37
C CYS A 172 -2.67 -28.94 5.18
N HIS A 173 -3.22 -28.65 4.00
CA HIS A 173 -2.40 -28.25 2.85
C HIS A 173 -1.67 -26.90 3.05
N LEU A 174 -2.10 -26.05 3.99
CA LEU A 174 -1.47 -24.76 4.27
C LEU A 174 -0.33 -24.93 5.27
N THR A 175 0.89 -24.64 4.83
CA THR A 175 2.11 -24.71 5.65
C THR A 175 2.59 -23.32 6.09
N ASP A 176 2.51 -22.33 5.20
CA ASP A 176 3.00 -20.98 5.41
C ASP A 176 1.89 -20.04 5.90
N ILE A 177 1.54 -20.13 7.19
CA ILE A 177 0.49 -19.30 7.82
C ILE A 177 1.04 -18.10 8.61
N SER A 178 0.42 -16.93 8.42
CA SER A 178 0.79 -15.71 9.14
C SER A 178 -0.10 -15.50 10.34
N CYS A 179 0.49 -15.18 11.50
CA CYS A 179 -0.30 -14.78 12.65
C CYS A 179 -0.75 -13.31 12.61
N GLY A 180 -0.27 -12.49 11.66
CA GLY A 180 -0.57 -11.06 11.62
C GLY A 180 0.05 -10.23 12.76
N LEU A 181 0.63 -10.87 13.78
CA LEU A 181 1.38 -10.20 14.83
C LEU A 181 2.73 -9.71 14.29
N ARG A 182 3.23 -8.62 14.89
CA ARG A 182 4.60 -8.13 14.71
C ARG A 182 5.60 -9.19 15.22
N CYS A 183 6.67 -9.41 14.47
CA CYS A 183 7.62 -10.48 14.75
C CYS A 183 8.37 -10.30 16.09
N ASN A 184 8.74 -9.07 16.45
CA ASN A 184 9.42 -8.72 17.70
C ASN A 184 10.76 -9.41 17.98
N GLN A 185 11.26 -10.28 17.10
CA GLN A 185 12.56 -10.90 17.20
C GLN A 185 13.67 -9.84 17.25
N MET A 186 14.68 -10.05 18.09
CA MET A 186 15.85 -9.17 18.14
C MET A 186 16.62 -9.20 16.81
N LEU A 187 16.89 -8.02 16.28
CA LEU A 187 17.69 -7.84 15.07
C LEU A 187 19.18 -7.96 15.39
N LYS A 188 20.01 -8.20 14.36
CA LYS A 188 21.48 -8.29 14.49
C LYS A 188 22.14 -7.07 15.15
N CYS A 189 21.48 -5.90 15.14
CA CYS A 189 21.99 -4.70 15.80
C CYS A 189 21.88 -4.72 17.34
N GLY A 190 21.22 -5.72 17.94
CA GLY A 190 21.11 -5.89 19.40
C GLY A 190 20.21 -4.88 20.13
N MET A 191 19.88 -3.74 19.51
CA MET A 191 19.09 -2.66 20.13
C MET A 191 17.66 -2.55 19.61
N HIS A 192 17.34 -3.20 18.49
CA HIS A 192 16.04 -3.06 17.83
C HIS A 192 15.34 -4.40 17.63
N LYS A 193 14.01 -4.37 17.70
CA LYS A 193 13.14 -5.52 17.45
C LYS A 193 12.53 -5.45 16.05
N CYS A 194 12.32 -6.59 15.42
CA CYS A 194 11.70 -6.68 14.10
C CYS A 194 10.26 -6.12 14.15
N LYS A 195 10.01 -5.06 13.36
CA LYS A 195 8.68 -4.42 13.23
C LYS A 195 7.83 -4.99 12.09
N ARG A 196 8.36 -5.95 11.32
CA ARG A 196 7.62 -6.60 10.24
C ARG A 196 6.50 -7.47 10.84
N ILE A 197 5.40 -7.60 10.11
CA ILE A 197 4.41 -8.64 10.37
C ILE A 197 5.05 -10.01 10.18
N CYS A 198 4.46 -11.04 10.79
CA CYS A 198 4.93 -12.41 10.71
C CYS A 198 5.35 -12.79 9.28
N HIS A 199 6.63 -13.09 9.12
CA HIS A 199 7.27 -13.37 7.84
C HIS A 199 8.05 -14.67 7.92
N LYS A 200 8.31 -15.26 6.75
CA LYS A 200 9.16 -16.45 6.61
C LYS A 200 10.63 -16.03 6.66
N GLY A 201 11.47 -16.86 7.28
CA GLY A 201 12.92 -16.68 7.35
C GLY A 201 13.40 -15.78 8.50
N VAL A 202 14.72 -15.65 8.61
CA VAL A 202 15.39 -14.81 9.61
C VAL A 202 15.06 -13.33 9.42
N CYS A 203 14.95 -12.58 10.52
CA CYS A 203 14.74 -11.14 10.52
C CYS A 203 16.01 -10.41 10.05
N LEU A 204 16.34 -10.55 8.77
CA LEU A 204 17.40 -9.81 8.10
C LEU A 204 16.80 -8.50 7.59
N ILE A 205 17.34 -7.39 8.09
CA ILE A 205 17.30 -6.13 7.35
C ILE A 205 18.59 -6.17 6.53
N ASP A 206 18.49 -6.01 5.22
CA ASP A 206 19.63 -5.92 4.32
C ASP A 206 20.70 -5.00 4.92
N GLU A 207 21.83 -5.60 5.29
CA GLU A 207 23.07 -5.04 5.85
C GLU A 207 22.94 -4.13 7.10
N GLU A 208 21.95 -3.25 7.23
CA GLU A 208 21.89 -2.20 8.26
C GLU A 208 20.48 -1.92 8.76
N CYS A 209 20.31 -1.89 10.10
CA CYS A 209 19.03 -1.59 10.72
C CYS A 209 18.64 -0.12 10.50
N LYS A 210 17.66 0.17 9.65
CA LYS A 210 17.19 1.56 9.40
C LYS A 210 16.23 2.11 10.47
N GLN A 211 16.04 1.40 11.58
CA GLN A 211 15.13 1.85 12.64
C GLN A 211 15.71 3.03 13.42
N PRO A 212 14.88 4.01 13.81
CA PRO A 212 15.33 5.18 14.56
C PRO A 212 15.84 4.77 15.94
N CYS A 213 17.06 5.19 16.26
CA CYS A 213 17.72 4.93 17.54
C CYS A 213 16.95 5.58 18.70
N THR A 214 16.63 4.77 19.72
CA THR A 214 15.88 5.16 20.92
C THR A 214 16.77 5.59 22.09
N ARG A 215 18.10 5.57 21.93
CA ARG A 215 19.04 6.02 22.97
C ARG A 215 18.83 7.51 23.26
N LEU A 216 18.81 7.87 24.55
CA LEU A 216 18.62 9.25 25.00
C LEU A 216 19.90 10.07 24.79
N ARG A 217 19.75 11.30 24.29
CA ARG A 217 20.84 12.26 24.13
C ARG A 217 21.26 12.81 25.50
N LEU A 218 22.57 12.94 25.75
CA LEU A 218 23.12 13.37 27.04
C LEU A 218 22.66 14.78 27.48
N TYR A 219 22.51 15.71 26.54
CA TYR A 219 22.23 17.12 26.84
C TYR A 219 20.74 17.44 27.00
N CYS A 220 19.86 16.82 26.21
CA CYS A 220 18.43 17.13 26.20
C CYS A 220 17.53 15.95 26.59
N ASN A 221 18.09 14.76 26.87
CA ASN A 221 17.36 13.53 27.18
C ASN A 221 16.28 13.13 26.16
N HIS A 222 16.32 13.67 24.94
CA HIS A 222 15.44 13.25 23.85
C HIS A 222 16.01 12.04 23.10
N PRO A 223 15.15 11.19 22.50
CA PRO A 223 15.60 10.07 21.68
C PRO A 223 16.45 10.56 20.50
N CYS A 224 17.50 9.79 20.15
CA CYS A 224 18.43 10.16 19.09
C CYS A 224 17.73 10.37 17.73
N MET A 225 16.80 9.47 17.38
CA MET A 225 16.06 9.41 16.12
C MET A 225 16.90 9.24 14.85
N ALA A 226 18.23 9.14 14.95
CA ALA A 226 19.10 8.78 13.83
C ALA A 226 18.90 7.30 13.41
N PRO A 227 19.28 6.90 12.18
CA PRO A 227 19.34 5.48 11.79
C PRO A 227 20.16 4.65 12.79
N CYS A 228 19.89 3.35 12.92
CA CYS A 228 20.57 2.53 13.92
C CYS A 228 22.09 2.54 13.70
N HIS A 229 22.82 2.88 14.74
CA HIS A 229 24.28 2.93 14.76
C HIS A 229 24.80 2.03 15.91
N PRO A 230 24.78 0.70 15.76
CA PRO A 230 25.08 -0.22 16.86
C PRO A 230 26.51 -0.10 17.40
N SER A 231 27.48 0.19 16.53
CA SER A 231 28.92 0.25 16.85
C SER A 231 29.47 1.65 17.11
N LEU A 232 28.67 2.71 16.91
CA LEU A 232 29.09 4.10 17.08
C LEU A 232 28.25 4.80 18.17
N PRO A 233 28.84 5.76 18.92
CA PRO A 233 28.07 6.61 19.84
C PRO A 233 27.00 7.40 19.08
N CYS A 234 25.93 7.80 19.77
CA CYS A 234 24.88 8.62 19.16
C CYS A 234 25.48 9.90 18.56
N PRO A 235 25.15 10.25 17.31
CA PRO A 235 25.65 11.48 16.70
C PRO A 235 25.22 12.69 17.52
N THR A 236 26.14 13.64 17.74
CA THR A 236 25.92 14.90 18.47
C THR A 236 25.16 15.94 17.65
N THR A 237 24.36 15.51 16.66
CA THR A 237 23.56 16.40 15.82
C THR A 237 22.61 17.23 16.68
N SER A 238 22.13 18.38 16.20
CA SER A 238 21.11 19.16 16.89
C SER A 238 19.85 18.33 17.13
N CYS A 239 19.16 18.58 18.25
CA CYS A 239 17.94 17.85 18.59
C CYS A 239 16.73 18.46 17.89
N ASN A 240 16.14 17.71 16.96
CA ASN A 240 14.97 18.12 16.18
C ASN A 240 13.62 17.75 16.83
N THR A 241 13.63 17.32 18.10
CA THR A 241 12.40 17.00 18.83
C THR A 241 11.62 18.27 19.13
N LYS A 242 10.32 18.28 18.83
CA LYS A 242 9.42 19.39 19.17
C LYS A 242 9.14 19.37 20.67
N VAL A 243 9.36 20.51 21.31
CA VAL A 243 9.09 20.74 22.74
C VAL A 243 8.07 21.87 22.86
N ASP A 244 7.07 21.66 23.73
CA ASP A 244 6.07 22.69 24.03
C ASP A 244 6.58 23.56 25.18
N LEU A 245 6.77 24.84 24.90
CA LEU A 245 7.15 25.83 25.90
C LEU A 245 5.91 26.57 26.39
N GLN A 246 5.87 26.90 27.68
CA GLN A 246 4.77 27.66 28.28
C GLN A 246 5.30 28.93 28.94
N CYS A 247 4.54 30.04 28.90
CA CYS A 247 4.86 31.24 29.69
C CYS A 247 4.70 30.96 31.20
N GLU A 248 5.32 31.79 32.04
CA GLU A 248 5.09 31.79 33.49
C GLU A 248 3.61 31.98 33.84
N CYS A 249 2.91 32.80 33.05
CA CYS A 249 1.48 33.08 33.18
C CYS A 249 0.54 31.93 32.78
N GLY A 250 1.07 30.84 32.24
CA GLY A 250 0.31 29.71 31.72
C GLY A 250 -0.49 29.93 30.42
N ARG A 251 -0.76 31.19 30.02
CA ARG A 251 -1.61 31.56 28.86
C ARG A 251 -1.01 31.18 27.50
N ARG A 252 0.29 31.39 27.30
CA ARG A 252 0.96 31.09 26.02
C ARG A 252 1.58 29.71 26.08
N LYS A 253 1.30 28.89 25.07
CA LYS A 253 1.94 27.61 24.79
C LYS A 253 2.36 27.60 23.33
N GLU A 254 3.61 27.27 23.06
CA GLU A 254 4.15 27.25 21.70
C GLU A 254 5.09 26.08 21.52
N SER A 255 4.93 25.36 20.41
CA SER A 255 5.78 24.22 20.07
C SER A 255 6.99 24.69 19.27
N MET A 256 8.20 24.40 19.74
CA MET A 256 9.44 24.75 19.02
C MET A 256 10.44 23.59 19.02
N ILE A 257 11.47 23.68 18.18
CA ILE A 257 12.50 22.63 18.09
C ILE A 257 13.44 22.71 19.31
N CYS A 258 13.80 21.58 19.93
CA CYS A 258 14.64 21.53 21.12
C CYS A 258 16.00 22.25 20.98
N SER A 259 16.69 22.12 19.84
CA SER A 259 17.93 22.87 19.60
C SER A 259 17.72 24.38 19.55
N GLU A 260 16.63 24.83 18.95
CA GLU A 260 16.26 26.24 18.89
C GLU A 260 15.81 26.76 20.27
N ALA A 261 15.13 25.91 21.04
CA ALA A 261 14.72 26.21 22.42
C ALA A 261 15.93 26.43 23.32
N SER A 262 16.94 25.54 23.21
CA SER A 262 18.19 25.66 23.97
C SER A 262 18.97 26.91 23.59
N SER A 263 19.07 27.24 22.29
CA SER A 263 19.76 28.44 21.82
C SER A 263 19.05 29.73 22.24
N THR A 264 17.72 29.75 22.12
CA THR A 264 16.88 30.87 22.54
C THR A 264 16.96 31.08 24.05
N TYR A 265 16.98 30.01 24.83
CA TYR A 265 17.19 30.07 26.27
C TYR A 265 18.56 30.64 26.63
N GLN A 266 19.65 30.17 26.00
CA GLN A 266 20.99 30.72 26.25
C GLN A 266 21.05 32.23 26.00
N ARG A 267 20.37 32.71 24.95
CA ARG A 267 20.27 34.14 24.64
C ARG A 267 19.47 34.90 25.70
N ILE A 268 18.29 34.40 26.09
CA ILE A 268 17.44 35.03 27.11
C ILE A 268 18.14 35.05 28.47
N ALA A 269 18.79 33.95 28.86
CA ALA A 269 19.56 33.86 30.09
C ALA A 269 20.71 34.87 30.10
N ALA A 270 21.47 34.99 29.00
CA ALA A 270 22.54 35.98 28.88
C ALA A 270 22.03 37.43 29.00
N ILE A 271 20.90 37.76 28.36
CA ILE A 271 20.27 39.08 28.46
C ILE A 271 19.80 39.35 29.90
N SER A 272 19.16 38.37 30.55
CA SER A 272 18.70 38.52 31.94
C SER A 272 19.87 38.71 32.91
N ILE A 273 20.99 38.02 32.72
CA ILE A 273 22.20 38.25 33.51
C ILE A 273 22.71 39.67 33.27
N ALA A 274 22.81 40.11 32.01
CA ALA A 274 23.31 41.45 31.68
C ALA A 274 22.47 42.57 32.30
N THR A 275 21.13 42.48 32.24
CA THR A 275 20.23 43.45 32.90
C THR A 275 20.38 43.44 34.42
N LYS A 276 20.51 42.25 35.03
CA LYS A 276 20.74 42.17 36.48
C LYS A 276 22.10 42.74 36.89
N LEU A 277 23.12 42.63 36.04
CA LEU A 277 24.44 43.22 36.30
C LEU A 277 24.44 44.74 36.17
N THR A 278 23.60 45.32 35.32
CA THR A 278 23.46 46.79 35.23
C THR A 278 22.73 47.40 36.42
N ASP A 279 21.88 46.62 37.10
CA ASP A 279 21.12 47.07 38.27
C ASP A 279 21.90 46.91 39.60
N LEU A 280 23.09 46.27 39.59
CA LEU A 280 23.96 46.19 40.75
C LEU A 280 24.74 47.49 40.92
N GLN A 281 24.47 48.20 42.00
CA GLN A 281 25.22 49.39 42.39
C GLN A 281 26.71 49.08 42.58
N LEU A 282 27.56 50.02 42.15
CA LEU A 282 29.02 49.99 42.24
C LEU A 282 29.47 49.63 43.67
N GLY A 283 29.82 48.36 43.90
CA GLY A 283 30.41 47.91 45.17
C GLY A 283 30.14 46.47 45.57
N ASP A 284 29.06 45.85 45.09
CA ASP A 284 28.69 44.50 45.54
C ASP A 284 29.27 43.40 44.65
N SER A 285 30.19 42.59 45.20
CA SER A 285 30.70 41.39 44.54
C SER A 285 29.67 40.25 44.65
N VAL A 286 28.98 39.94 43.55
CA VAL A 286 28.04 38.81 43.51
C VAL A 286 28.64 37.66 42.70
N GLU A 287 28.64 36.48 43.30
CA GLU A 287 29.12 35.24 42.69
C GLU A 287 28.13 34.76 41.60
N ILE A 288 28.58 34.72 40.34
CA ILE A 288 27.78 34.37 39.14
C ILE A 288 27.08 33.00 39.30
N SER A 289 27.65 32.08 40.09
CA SER A 289 27.10 30.76 40.39
C SER A 289 25.79 30.77 41.19
N ARG A 290 25.46 31.87 41.88
CA ARG A 290 24.25 31.98 42.72
C ARG A 290 23.04 32.58 42.01
N LEU A 291 23.20 33.16 40.82
CA LEU A 291 22.14 33.86 40.11
C LEU A 291 21.28 32.94 39.22
N ILE A 292 21.76 31.73 38.88
CA ILE A 292 21.03 30.77 38.06
C ILE A 292 21.25 29.37 38.62
N THR A 293 20.19 28.76 39.15
CA THR A 293 20.28 27.37 39.60
C THR A 293 20.32 26.42 38.39
N LYS A 294 21.10 25.32 38.47
CA LYS A 294 21.13 24.24 37.44
C LYS A 294 19.74 23.66 37.12
N LYS A 295 18.73 23.93 37.96
CA LYS A 295 17.35 23.50 37.82
C LYS A 295 16.53 24.48 36.95
N GLU A 296 16.80 25.77 37.04
CA GLU A 296 16.25 26.81 36.15
C GLU A 296 16.86 26.74 34.74
N MET A 297 18.10 26.23 34.61
CA MET A 297 18.72 25.93 33.30
C MET A 297 17.98 24.86 32.48
N LYS A 298 17.05 24.10 33.08
CA LYS A 298 16.38 22.94 32.45
C LYS A 298 14.91 23.17 32.12
N GLN A 299 14.31 24.29 32.52
CA GLN A 299 12.91 24.61 32.20
C GLN A 299 12.85 25.79 31.25
N THR A 300 12.86 25.47 29.96
CA THR A 300 12.56 26.39 28.86
C THR A 300 11.15 26.96 29.03
N ARG A 301 11.02 28.26 29.28
CA ARG A 301 9.75 28.98 29.41
C ARG A 301 9.68 30.10 28.38
N LEU A 302 8.48 30.37 27.85
CA LEU A 302 8.25 31.51 26.95
C LEU A 302 8.20 32.81 27.77
N GLN A 303 8.64 33.92 27.19
CA GLN A 303 8.44 35.23 27.79
C GLN A 303 6.98 35.70 27.61
N CYS A 304 6.42 36.33 28.65
CA CYS A 304 5.11 36.98 28.57
C CYS A 304 5.15 38.15 27.57
N ASN A 305 4.12 38.29 26.72
CA ASN A 305 3.92 39.45 25.86
C ASN A 305 2.99 40.48 26.53
N GLU A 306 2.77 41.64 25.90
CA GLU A 306 1.89 42.71 26.42
C GLU A 306 0.49 42.20 26.81
N GLU A 307 -0.08 41.28 26.04
CA GLU A 307 -1.36 40.66 26.37
C GLU A 307 -1.30 39.78 27.62
N CYS A 308 -0.18 39.07 27.87
CA CYS A 308 0.02 38.32 29.10
C CYS A 308 0.12 39.25 30.31
N PHE A 309 0.80 40.40 30.17
CA PHE A 309 0.86 41.40 31.24
C PHE A 309 -0.51 42.04 31.48
N ALA A 310 -1.25 42.37 30.42
CA ALA A 310 -2.62 42.88 30.52
C ALA A 310 -3.54 41.86 31.18
N PHE A 311 -3.42 40.57 30.83
CA PHE A 311 -4.19 39.50 31.43
C PHE A 311 -3.88 39.32 32.92
N GLU A 312 -2.60 39.26 33.30
CA GLU A 312 -2.20 39.14 34.71
C GLU A 312 -2.65 40.36 35.53
N ARG A 313 -2.57 41.57 34.96
CA ARG A 313 -3.11 42.79 35.56
C ARG A 313 -4.62 42.68 35.76
N ASN A 314 -5.36 42.29 34.72
CA ASN A 314 -6.81 42.12 34.79
C ASN A 314 -7.21 41.02 35.77
N ARG A 315 -6.43 39.92 35.85
CA ARG A 315 -6.64 38.85 36.84
C ARG A 315 -6.47 39.37 38.26
N ARG A 316 -5.40 40.12 38.53
CA ARG A 316 -5.19 40.74 39.86
C ARG A 316 -6.28 41.75 40.21
N PHE A 317 -6.75 42.54 39.26
CA PHE A 317 -7.90 43.43 39.47
C PHE A 317 -9.19 42.65 39.74
N ALA A 318 -9.45 41.58 38.99
CA ALA A 318 -10.61 40.72 39.21
C ALA A 318 -10.56 40.03 40.58
N GLU A 319 -9.39 39.50 40.97
CA GLU A 319 -9.14 38.93 42.31
C GLU A 319 -9.40 39.95 43.42
N ALA A 320 -8.87 41.18 43.28
CA ALA A 320 -9.05 42.27 44.24
C ALA A 320 -10.51 42.74 44.34
N LEU A 321 -11.25 42.69 43.24
CA LEU A 321 -12.68 43.04 43.17
C LEU A 321 -13.60 41.83 43.44
N HIS A 322 -13.05 40.67 43.78
CA HIS A 322 -13.77 39.40 43.96
C HIS A 322 -14.67 39.02 42.76
N ILE A 323 -14.30 39.43 41.56
CA ILE A 323 -14.96 39.06 40.31
C ILE A 323 -14.50 37.65 39.97
N ARG A 324 -15.42 36.68 39.99
CA ARG A 324 -15.11 35.29 39.63
C ARG A 324 -15.01 35.19 38.11
N ASP A 325 -13.96 34.56 37.58
CA ASP A 325 -13.67 34.34 36.15
C ASP A 325 -14.79 33.68 35.32
N ASN A 326 -15.90 33.27 35.95
CA ASN A 326 -17.02 32.59 35.30
C ASN A 326 -18.33 33.40 35.30
N SER A 327 -18.28 34.71 35.56
CA SER A 327 -19.45 35.57 35.38
C SER A 327 -19.54 36.01 33.92
N ASP A 328 -20.23 35.20 33.12
CA ASP A 328 -20.70 35.60 31.80
C ASP A 328 -21.57 36.88 31.95
N PRO A 329 -21.18 38.04 31.39
CA PRO A 329 -21.85 39.32 31.62
C PRO A 329 -23.32 39.34 31.17
N PHE A 330 -23.71 38.37 30.34
CA PHE A 330 -25.05 38.27 29.76
C PHE A 330 -25.93 37.18 30.40
N ASN A 331 -25.39 36.36 31.31
CA ASN A 331 -26.18 35.35 32.01
C ASN A 331 -26.72 35.90 33.34
N ILE A 332 -27.69 36.81 33.23
CA ILE A 332 -28.38 37.52 34.32
C ILE A 332 -29.05 36.55 35.34
N ARG A 333 -29.15 35.26 35.03
CA ARG A 333 -29.98 34.33 35.81
C ARG A 333 -29.28 33.55 36.91
N SER A 334 -27.94 33.55 36.98
CA SER A 334 -27.24 32.62 37.91
C SER A 334 -26.17 33.23 38.82
N SER A 335 -25.97 34.56 38.83
CA SER A 335 -25.18 35.22 39.88
C SER A 335 -25.60 36.67 39.97
N GLY A 336 -26.59 36.97 40.82
CA GLY A 336 -26.85 38.34 41.23
C GLY A 336 -25.55 38.91 41.79
N SER A 337 -25.08 40.03 41.24
CA SER A 337 -24.01 40.82 41.81
C SER A 337 -24.29 40.98 43.31
N LYS A 338 -23.37 40.48 44.14
CA LYS A 338 -23.51 40.51 45.60
C LYS A 338 -23.22 41.93 46.10
N TYR A 339 -24.06 42.89 45.73
CA TYR A 339 -24.09 44.18 46.43
C TYR A 339 -24.49 43.93 47.88
N SER A 340 -23.83 44.60 48.83
CA SER A 340 -24.18 44.49 50.24
C SER A 340 -25.63 44.92 50.45
N ASP A 341 -26.29 44.36 51.45
CA ASP A 341 -27.72 44.65 51.66
C ASP A 341 -27.96 46.12 52.05
N ASN A 342 -26.97 46.77 52.67
CA ASN A 342 -26.94 48.22 52.90
C ASN A 342 -27.02 49.02 51.59
N LEU A 343 -26.19 48.67 50.59
CA LEU A 343 -26.20 49.35 49.29
C LEU A 343 -27.56 49.20 48.58
N LYS A 344 -28.22 48.05 48.73
CA LYS A 344 -29.56 47.81 48.17
C LYS A 344 -30.67 48.55 48.91
N GLU A 345 -30.51 48.79 50.20
CA GLU A 345 -31.46 49.58 50.98
C GLU A 345 -31.32 51.06 50.69
N ASP A 346 -30.09 51.57 50.62
CA ASP A 346 -29.83 52.97 50.33
C ASP A 346 -30.25 53.33 48.89
N ALA A 347 -30.03 52.42 47.94
CA ALA A 347 -30.55 52.56 46.57
C ALA A 347 -32.09 52.58 46.49
N ARG A 348 -32.78 51.91 47.42
CA ARG A 348 -34.26 51.94 47.50
C ARG A 348 -34.80 53.21 48.14
N LYS A 349 -34.02 53.83 49.05
CA LYS A 349 -34.41 55.07 49.73
C LYS A 349 -34.28 56.29 48.83
N ASP A 350 -33.24 56.35 48.00
CA ASP A 350 -33.00 57.48 47.12
C ASP A 350 -32.75 57.04 45.67
N LEU A 351 -33.86 56.70 44.99
CA LEU A 351 -33.84 56.31 43.58
C LEU A 351 -33.35 57.43 42.66
N LYS A 352 -33.52 58.70 43.06
CA LYS A 352 -33.09 59.85 42.27
C LYS A 352 -31.57 59.96 42.26
N PHE A 353 -30.95 59.82 43.43
CA PHE A 353 -29.49 59.76 43.56
C PHE A 353 -28.88 58.62 42.75
N VAL A 354 -29.48 57.42 42.77
CA VAL A 354 -29.01 56.28 41.97
C VAL A 354 -29.08 56.57 40.48
N SER A 355 -30.19 57.16 40.02
CA SER A 355 -30.36 57.55 38.62
C SER A 355 -29.35 58.61 38.19
N ASP A 356 -29.04 59.56 39.05
CA ASP A 356 -28.06 60.62 38.78
C ASP A 356 -26.63 60.04 38.72
N ILE A 357 -26.26 59.16 39.66
CA ILE A 357 -24.99 58.43 39.61
C ILE A 357 -24.89 57.58 38.35
N GLU A 358 -25.95 56.86 37.97
CA GLU A 358 -25.95 56.03 36.77
C GLU A 358 -25.72 56.89 35.52
N LYS A 359 -26.34 58.07 35.44
CA LYS A 359 -26.15 59.02 34.34
C LYS A 359 -24.72 59.57 34.30
N GLU A 360 -24.13 59.91 35.45
CA GLU A 360 -22.73 60.34 35.53
C GLU A 360 -21.77 59.22 35.16
N MET A 361 -22.00 57.99 35.62
CA MET A 361 -21.20 56.82 35.24
C MET A 361 -21.29 56.52 33.74
N ARG A 362 -22.48 56.62 33.14
CA ARG A 362 -22.66 56.52 31.67
C ARG A 362 -21.86 57.60 30.94
N THR A 363 -21.93 58.84 31.41
CA THR A 363 -21.19 59.98 30.83
C THR A 363 -19.68 59.77 30.93
N LEU A 364 -19.19 59.25 32.07
CA LEU A 364 -17.78 58.92 32.27
C LEU A 364 -17.31 57.80 31.33
N VAL A 365 -18.09 56.73 31.18
CA VAL A 365 -17.77 55.61 30.28
C VAL A 365 -17.75 56.08 28.83
N GLU A 366 -18.71 56.92 28.41
CA GLU A 366 -18.72 57.52 27.08
C GLU A 366 -17.53 58.45 26.84
N ALA A 367 -17.14 59.23 27.85
CA ALA A 367 -15.96 60.10 27.78
C ALA A 367 -14.66 59.28 27.65
N VAL A 368 -14.49 58.22 28.45
CA VAL A 368 -13.34 57.32 28.36
C VAL A 368 -13.29 56.62 27.00
N ASN A 369 -14.42 56.13 26.48
CA ASN A 369 -14.49 55.53 25.14
C ASN A 369 -14.11 56.51 24.03
N LYS A 370 -14.46 57.81 24.17
CA LYS A 370 -14.02 58.85 23.23
C LYS A 370 -12.53 59.16 23.33
N VAL A 371 -11.94 59.12 24.54
CA VAL A 371 -10.50 59.36 24.75
C VAL A 371 -9.64 58.19 24.26
N VAL A 372 -10.12 56.94 24.37
CA VAL A 372 -9.44 55.75 23.83
C VAL A 372 -9.27 55.82 22.30
N MET A 373 -10.11 56.59 21.61
CA MET A 373 -10.02 56.81 20.16
C MET A 373 -9.06 57.94 19.74
N CYS A 374 -8.56 58.76 20.67
CA CYS A 374 -7.66 59.90 20.39
C CYS A 374 -6.45 59.96 21.36
N SER A 375 -5.41 59.16 21.06
CA SER A 375 -3.97 59.31 21.42
C SER A 375 -3.42 58.98 22.83
N SER A 376 -2.28 58.24 22.78
CA SER A 376 -1.14 57.92 23.69
C SER A 376 -1.24 57.92 25.25
N PRO A 377 -0.47 57.03 25.93
CA PRO A 377 -0.69 56.61 27.33
C PRO A 377 -0.45 57.67 28.43
N LEU A 378 0.23 58.78 28.12
CA LEU A 378 0.64 59.78 29.13
C LEU A 378 -0.50 60.72 29.55
N ILE A 379 -1.57 60.85 28.77
CA ILE A 379 -2.69 61.74 29.08
C ILE A 379 -3.67 61.12 30.09
N ILE A 380 -3.75 59.78 30.14
CA ILE A 380 -4.66 59.03 31.03
C ILE A 380 -4.28 59.23 32.51
N PHE A 381 -2.98 59.36 32.82
CA PHE A 381 -2.50 59.56 34.19
C PHE A 381 -2.84 60.96 34.75
N VAL A 382 -2.79 62.00 33.90
CA VAL A 382 -3.11 63.37 34.30
C VAL A 382 -4.62 63.55 34.50
N ALA A 383 -5.45 62.90 33.67
CA ALA A 383 -6.91 62.97 33.78
C ALA A 383 -7.45 62.26 35.04
N LEU A 384 -6.91 61.08 35.39
CA LEU A 384 -7.31 60.35 36.61
C LEU A 384 -6.84 61.05 37.90
N HIS A 385 -5.69 61.72 37.89
CA HIS A 385 -5.23 62.50 39.04
C HIS A 385 -6.08 63.78 39.25
N TRP A 386 -6.52 64.42 38.17
CA TRP A 386 -7.38 65.61 38.24
C TRP A 386 -8.82 65.30 38.69
N THR A 387 -9.36 64.13 38.33
CA THR A 387 -10.69 63.69 38.80
C THR A 387 -10.67 63.19 40.24
N LEU A 388 -9.64 62.48 40.67
CA LEU A 388 -9.48 62.05 42.08
C LEU A 388 -9.21 63.22 43.02
N SER A 389 -8.47 64.24 42.58
CA SER A 389 -8.24 65.46 43.37
C SER A 389 -9.53 66.25 43.59
N ASN A 390 -10.38 66.38 42.56
CA ASN A 390 -11.67 67.08 42.66
C ASN A 390 -12.73 66.33 43.47
N LEU A 391 -12.73 64.99 43.47
CA LEU A 391 -13.61 64.21 44.35
C LEU A 391 -13.23 64.33 45.84
N SER A 392 -11.95 64.61 46.16
CA SER A 392 -11.53 64.80 47.57
C SER A 392 -11.97 66.16 48.15
N THR A 393 -12.11 67.19 47.31
CA THR A 393 -12.53 68.54 47.72
C THR A 393 -14.03 68.73 47.87
N SER A 394 -14.85 67.73 47.52
CA SER A 394 -16.30 67.76 47.70
C SER A 394 -16.81 66.88 48.85
N PHE A 395 -15.90 66.28 49.63
CA PHE A 395 -16.20 65.42 50.79
C PHE A 395 -15.59 65.92 52.11
N LEU A 396 -15.28 67.21 52.18
CA LEU A 396 -15.15 68.01 53.40
C LEU A 396 -16.14 69.18 53.28
#